data_AF-A0A179HW96-F1
#
_entry.id   AF-A0A179HW96-F1
#
_cell.length_a   1.000
_cell.length_b   1.000
_cell.length_c   1.000
_cell.angle_alpha   90.00
_cell.angle_beta   90.00
_cell.angle_gamma   90.00
#
_symmetry.space_group_name_H-M   'P 1'
#
loop_
_entity.id
_entity.type
_entity.pdbx_description
1 polymer ?
#
loop_
_entity_poly.entity_id
_entity_poly.type
_entity_poly.pdbx_seq_one_letter_code
_entity_poly.pdbx_strand_id
1 'polypeptide(L)'
;MTSACETSSAQATTMNDHRPPSARSSRNAACVPRPRTQGPVRYPPFEDVNDAAAREVAKYQIDVFGRIQQCCEHIPYNSTKKDFFEKTGRESIEAFTYEFCIPGQQLKYKVMWDYNIGLVRMTPFFKSLGYAKTKPSQMLDKNPGLRDISPSITGGYWMPFRCAKAVCATFCYEIAGALIPLFGPEFPMECIPATYPEFGEMIINRQLVAEATMEAEASRNAYRSKRFTTQNVPLIGLIPVYGR
;
A
#
# COMPACT_ATOMS: atom_id res chain seq x y z
N MET A 1 24.86 29.72 55.85
CA MET A 1 25.17 31.17 55.81
C MET A 1 26.54 31.33 55.15
N THR A 2 26.75 32.40 54.37
CA THR A 2 28.05 33.08 54.06
C THR A 2 29.29 32.25 53.65
N SER A 3 30.10 32.62 52.66
CA SER A 3 30.02 33.73 51.69
C SER A 3 30.99 33.47 50.51
N ALA A 4 30.80 34.23 49.44
CA ALA A 4 31.74 34.45 48.32
C ALA A 4 33.02 35.21 48.79
N CYS A 5 34.04 35.54 47.97
CA CYS A 5 34.03 35.84 46.52
C CYS A 5 35.45 35.81 45.89
N GLU A 6 35.53 35.66 44.55
CA GLU A 6 36.45 36.37 43.60
C GLU A 6 37.99 36.22 43.78
N THR A 7 38.90 36.61 42.87
CA THR A 7 38.82 37.49 41.67
C THR A 7 39.18 36.78 40.33
N SER A 8 39.93 37.40 39.40
CA SER A 8 39.84 37.11 37.96
C SER A 8 41.00 37.66 37.09
N SER A 9 41.15 37.12 35.86
CA SER A 9 41.78 37.73 34.65
C SER A 9 43.34 37.84 34.64
N ALA A 10 44.06 37.94 33.50
CA ALA A 10 43.68 38.08 32.08
C ALA A 10 44.72 37.49 31.07
N GLN A 11 44.28 37.44 29.81
CA GLN A 11 44.94 37.56 28.47
C GLN A 11 46.35 38.22 28.40
N ALA A 12 47.17 38.14 27.33
CA ALA A 12 47.34 37.33 26.08
C ALA A 12 48.67 37.82 25.41
N THR A 13 49.07 37.77 24.11
CA THR A 13 48.50 37.37 22.79
C THR A 13 49.64 37.18 21.75
N THR A 14 49.51 36.33 20.73
CA THR A 14 50.29 36.40 19.45
C THR A 14 49.43 35.93 18.25
N MET A 15 49.77 36.37 17.03
CA MET A 15 48.99 36.16 15.79
C MET A 15 49.88 35.83 14.56
N ASN A 16 49.20 35.48 13.45
CA ASN A 16 49.63 35.37 12.03
C ASN A 16 50.08 34.00 11.48
N ASP A 17 49.83 33.64 10.22
CA ASP A 17 48.65 33.92 9.35
C ASP A 17 48.64 32.99 8.10
N HIS A 18 47.50 32.93 7.39
CA HIS A 18 47.29 32.58 5.97
C HIS A 18 47.79 31.20 5.45
N ARG A 19 46.85 30.29 5.13
CA ARG A 19 46.37 30.01 3.74
C ARG A 19 45.44 28.77 3.70
N PRO A 20 44.25 28.82 3.06
CA PRO A 20 43.30 27.71 3.06
C PRO A 20 43.54 26.68 1.92
N PRO A 21 43.52 25.36 2.21
CA PRO A 21 43.52 24.32 1.17
C PRO A 21 42.10 24.02 0.67
N SER A 22 41.81 24.51 -0.54
CA SER A 22 40.77 24.07 -1.51
C SER A 22 39.63 23.15 -1.02
N ALA A 23 38.39 23.64 -1.11
CA ALA A 23 37.18 22.86 -0.87
C ALA A 23 37.06 21.67 -1.84
N ARG A 24 37.45 20.47 -1.39
CA ARG A 24 37.45 19.26 -2.21
C ARG A 24 36.02 18.73 -2.33
N SER A 25 35.40 18.98 -3.48
CA SER A 25 34.03 18.57 -3.82
C SER A 25 33.66 17.21 -3.25
N SER A 26 32.73 17.21 -2.29
CA SER A 26 32.12 16.02 -1.72
C SER A 26 31.22 15.37 -2.77
N ARG A 27 31.84 14.53 -3.63
CA ARG A 27 31.20 13.76 -4.70
C ARG A 27 29.82 13.29 -4.26
N ASN A 28 28.80 13.67 -5.05
CA ASN A 28 27.40 13.38 -4.79
C ASN A 28 27.19 11.96 -4.25
N ALA A 29 26.81 11.85 -2.97
CA ALA A 29 26.18 10.64 -2.49
C ALA A 29 24.91 10.47 -3.33
N ALA A 30 24.87 9.45 -4.18
CA ALA A 30 23.76 9.23 -5.08
C ALA A 30 22.49 9.02 -4.25
N CYS A 31 21.62 10.04 -4.21
CA CYS A 31 20.37 9.98 -3.49
C CYS A 31 19.56 8.82 -4.08
N VAL A 32 19.41 7.74 -3.32
CA VAL A 32 18.66 6.55 -3.73
C VAL A 32 17.30 7.04 -4.20
N PRO A 33 16.91 6.82 -5.47
CA PRO A 33 15.64 7.33 -5.96
C PRO A 33 14.50 6.78 -5.12
N ARG A 34 13.86 7.64 -4.33
CA ARG A 34 12.68 7.25 -3.54
C ARG A 34 11.68 6.60 -4.50
N PRO A 35 11.10 5.43 -4.16
CA PRO A 35 10.08 4.80 -4.99
C PRO A 35 9.00 5.82 -5.34
N ARG A 36 8.81 6.07 -6.64
CA ARG A 36 7.79 7.00 -7.14
C ARG A 36 6.60 6.19 -7.62
N THR A 37 5.41 6.58 -7.18
CA THR A 37 4.16 5.93 -7.58
C THR A 37 3.94 6.04 -9.08
N GLN A 38 3.58 4.93 -9.72
CA GLN A 38 3.28 4.88 -11.16
C GLN A 38 1.78 5.12 -11.39
N GLY A 39 1.46 6.10 -12.23
CA GLY A 39 0.06 6.50 -12.47
C GLY A 39 -0.62 7.14 -11.25
N PRO A 40 -1.96 7.25 -11.24
CA PRO A 40 -2.70 7.95 -10.19
C PRO A 40 -2.80 7.11 -8.91
N VAL A 41 -2.52 7.73 -7.78
CA VAL A 41 -2.87 7.18 -6.45
C VAL A 41 -4.35 7.46 -6.19
N ARG A 42 -5.18 6.43 -6.28
CA ARG A 42 -6.62 6.46 -5.95
C ARG A 42 -6.95 5.83 -4.60
N TYR A 43 -6.11 4.91 -4.14
CA TYR A 43 -6.25 4.23 -2.84
C TYR A 43 -4.99 4.48 -2.01
N PRO A 44 -4.81 5.71 -1.47
CA PRO A 44 -3.69 6.04 -0.59
C PRO A 44 -3.79 5.26 0.74
N PRO A 45 -2.66 5.09 1.45
CA PRO A 45 -2.67 4.60 2.82
C PRO A 45 -3.25 5.64 3.79
N PHE A 46 -3.87 5.18 4.87
CA PHE A 46 -4.36 6.02 5.97
C PHE A 46 -3.25 6.18 7.02
N GLU A 47 -2.39 7.18 6.84
CA GLU A 47 -1.19 7.38 7.68
C GLU A 47 -1.31 8.54 8.67
N ASP A 48 -2.12 9.53 8.35
CA ASP A 48 -2.51 10.62 9.24
C ASP A 48 -3.85 10.22 9.92
N VAL A 49 -3.78 9.82 11.19
CA VAL A 49 -4.91 9.28 11.96
C VAL A 49 -4.86 9.77 13.40
N ASN A 50 -6.02 9.81 14.06
CA ASN A 50 -6.12 10.25 15.45
C ASN A 50 -5.43 9.31 16.46
N ASP A 51 -5.20 9.81 17.68
CA ASP A 51 -4.50 9.10 18.76
C ASP A 51 -5.15 7.76 19.16
N ALA A 52 -6.45 7.55 18.94
CA ALA A 52 -7.08 6.26 19.19
C ALA A 52 -6.68 5.23 18.13
N ALA A 53 -6.80 5.59 16.86
CA ALA A 53 -6.37 4.77 15.73
C ALA A 53 -4.85 4.50 15.76
N ALA A 54 -4.03 5.50 16.09
CA ALA A 54 -2.58 5.34 16.23
C ALA A 54 -2.20 4.32 17.33
N ARG A 55 -2.91 4.32 18.46
CA ARG A 55 -2.72 3.32 19.53
C ARG A 55 -3.16 1.91 19.13
N GLU A 56 -4.17 1.79 18.27
CA GLU A 56 -4.56 0.49 17.69
C GLU A 56 -3.52 -0.04 16.69
N VAL A 57 -2.98 0.83 15.82
CA VAL A 57 -1.88 0.48 14.88
C VAL A 57 -0.62 0.05 15.63
N ALA A 58 -0.24 0.78 16.69
CA ALA A 58 1.00 0.57 17.43
C ALA A 58 1.17 -0.85 18.00
N LYS A 59 0.07 -1.56 18.29
CA LYS A 59 0.07 -2.96 18.77
C LYS A 59 0.76 -3.92 17.80
N TYR A 60 0.73 -3.63 16.50
CA TYR A 60 1.09 -4.58 15.44
C TYR A 60 2.45 -4.32 14.76
N GLN A 61 3.31 -3.47 15.36
CA GLN A 61 4.72 -3.29 14.95
C GLN A 61 4.93 -2.92 13.47
N ILE A 62 4.13 -1.97 12.96
CA ILE A 62 4.22 -1.52 11.56
C ILE A 62 5.34 -0.47 11.41
N ASP A 63 6.58 -0.94 11.24
CA ASP A 63 7.83 -0.14 11.18
C ASP A 63 7.80 1.06 10.20
N VAL A 64 6.93 0.98 9.18
CA VAL A 64 6.83 1.94 8.07
C VAL A 64 5.61 2.88 8.17
N PHE A 65 4.81 2.81 9.24
CA PHE A 65 3.66 3.71 9.43
C PHE A 65 4.09 5.20 9.43
N GLY A 66 3.32 6.05 8.77
CA GLY A 66 3.70 7.44 8.45
C GLY A 66 4.57 7.58 7.20
N ARG A 67 4.91 6.47 6.51
CA ARG A 67 5.79 6.40 5.33
C ARG A 67 5.40 5.31 4.33
N ILE A 68 4.27 4.62 4.48
CA ILE A 68 3.79 3.53 3.62
C ILE A 68 3.62 3.99 2.16
N GLN A 69 3.27 5.25 1.91
CA GLN A 69 3.22 5.81 0.56
C GLN A 69 4.60 5.81 -0.16
N GLN A 70 5.69 5.69 0.60
CA GLN A 70 7.07 5.55 0.09
C GLN A 70 7.46 4.07 -0.14
N CYS A 71 6.66 3.14 0.38
CA CYS A 71 6.82 1.68 0.27
C CYS A 71 5.95 1.14 -0.88
N CYS A 72 6.20 1.60 -2.11
CA CYS A 72 5.50 1.11 -3.30
C CYS A 72 6.31 0.10 -4.12
N GLU A 73 5.65 -0.95 -4.62
CA GLU A 73 6.22 -2.03 -5.42
C GLU A 73 5.51 -2.14 -6.79
N HIS A 74 6.30 -2.27 -7.86
CA HIS A 74 5.81 -2.64 -9.19
C HIS A 74 5.87 -4.17 -9.34
N ILE A 75 4.73 -4.80 -9.61
CA ILE A 75 4.61 -6.26 -9.71
C ILE A 75 4.20 -6.62 -11.15
N PRO A 76 5.13 -7.06 -12.02
CA PRO A 76 4.78 -7.47 -13.38
C PRO A 76 4.02 -8.80 -13.40
N TYR A 77 2.95 -8.90 -14.19
CA TYR A 77 2.17 -10.11 -14.35
C TYR A 77 2.71 -10.97 -15.49
N ASN A 78 3.70 -11.80 -15.18
CA ASN A 78 4.38 -12.71 -16.11
C ASN A 78 3.81 -14.14 -16.11
N SER A 79 2.53 -14.32 -15.78
CA SER A 79 1.91 -15.66 -15.70
C SER A 79 1.52 -16.20 -17.07
N THR A 80 1.57 -17.52 -17.23
CA THR A 80 0.97 -18.23 -18.38
C THR A 80 -0.55 -18.26 -18.33
N LYS A 81 -1.14 -18.10 -17.13
CA LYS A 81 -2.56 -17.82 -16.95
C LYS A 81 -2.82 -16.34 -17.24
N LYS A 82 -3.95 -16.02 -17.85
CA LYS A 82 -4.32 -14.64 -18.22
C LYS A 82 -5.34 -13.97 -17.28
N ASP A 83 -5.75 -14.67 -16.21
CA ASP A 83 -6.81 -14.27 -15.27
C ASP A 83 -6.73 -12.79 -14.80
N PHE A 84 -5.54 -12.28 -14.47
CA PHE A 84 -5.37 -10.86 -14.10
C PHE A 84 -5.60 -9.91 -15.29
N PHE A 85 -5.06 -10.23 -16.47
CA PHE A 85 -5.21 -9.43 -17.69
C PHE A 85 -6.65 -9.48 -18.24
N GLU A 86 -7.34 -10.61 -18.11
CA GLU A 86 -8.73 -10.79 -18.54
C GLU A 86 -9.71 -10.01 -17.64
N LYS A 87 -9.46 -10.00 -16.33
CA LYS A 87 -10.26 -9.28 -15.34
C LYS A 87 -9.97 -7.77 -15.29
N THR A 88 -8.72 -7.34 -15.47
CA THR A 88 -8.32 -5.92 -15.28
C THR A 88 -7.90 -5.20 -16.57
N GLY A 89 -7.54 -5.94 -17.63
CA GLY A 89 -6.89 -5.40 -18.83
C GLY A 89 -5.40 -5.08 -18.67
N ARG A 90 -4.81 -5.22 -17.47
CA ARG A 90 -3.45 -4.77 -17.12
C ARG A 90 -2.41 -5.90 -17.14
N GLU A 91 -1.15 -5.50 -17.26
CA GLU A 91 0.03 -6.39 -17.24
C GLU A 91 0.93 -6.16 -16.01
N SER A 92 0.56 -5.24 -15.12
CA SER A 92 1.22 -5.01 -13.83
C SER A 92 0.22 -4.62 -12.74
N ILE A 93 0.64 -4.81 -11.49
CA ILE A 93 0.05 -4.23 -10.29
C ILE A 93 1.01 -3.17 -9.77
N GLU A 94 0.49 -2.01 -9.39
CA GLU A 94 1.24 -0.93 -8.74
C GLU A 94 0.78 -0.87 -7.29
N ALA A 95 1.52 -1.51 -6.38
CA ALA A 95 1.08 -1.76 -5.01
C ALA A 95 1.74 -0.84 -3.98
N PHE A 96 1.00 -0.49 -2.92
CA PHE A 96 1.61 -0.13 -1.64
C PHE A 96 1.77 -1.37 -0.78
N THR A 97 2.73 -1.34 0.15
CA THR A 97 2.92 -2.45 1.10
C THR A 97 3.46 -2.01 2.46
N TYR A 98 3.04 -2.76 3.48
CA TYR A 98 3.64 -2.76 4.81
C TYR A 98 3.63 -4.19 5.35
N GLU A 99 4.35 -4.42 6.45
CA GLU A 99 4.28 -5.67 7.21
C GLU A 99 3.81 -5.39 8.63
N PHE A 100 3.09 -6.35 9.22
CA PHE A 100 2.68 -6.30 10.63
C PHE A 100 3.01 -7.61 11.36
N CYS A 101 3.20 -7.53 12.67
CA CYS A 101 3.30 -8.66 13.60
C CYS A 101 2.00 -8.76 14.42
N ILE A 102 1.58 -9.97 14.80
CA ILE A 102 0.57 -10.12 15.86
C ILE A 102 1.31 -10.06 17.22
N PRO A 103 0.77 -9.38 18.26
CA PRO A 103 1.34 -9.42 19.61
C PRO A 103 1.66 -10.84 20.09
N GLY A 104 2.88 -11.05 20.60
CA GLY A 104 3.37 -12.36 21.02
C GLY A 104 3.84 -13.30 19.90
N GLN A 105 3.69 -12.92 18.62
CA GLN A 105 4.18 -13.67 17.47
C GLN A 105 5.35 -12.97 16.78
N GLN A 106 6.27 -13.77 16.22
CA GLN A 106 7.43 -13.28 15.44
C GLN A 106 7.21 -13.32 13.92
N LEU A 107 6.07 -13.83 13.46
CA LEU A 107 5.78 -13.98 12.04
C LEU A 107 5.23 -12.68 11.46
N LYS A 108 5.96 -12.08 10.51
CA LYS A 108 5.49 -10.91 9.76
C LYS A 108 4.47 -11.29 8.68
N TYR A 109 3.45 -10.44 8.52
CA TYR A 109 2.39 -10.56 7.52
C TYR A 109 2.40 -9.34 6.59
N LYS A 110 2.89 -9.53 5.35
CA LYS A 110 2.97 -8.48 4.33
C LYS A 110 1.59 -8.16 3.73
N VAL A 111 1.06 -6.98 3.99
CA VAL A 111 -0.16 -6.44 3.37
C VAL A 111 0.19 -5.75 2.06
N MET A 112 -0.65 -5.92 1.03
CA MET A 112 -0.43 -5.32 -0.30
C MET A 112 -1.76 -4.95 -0.94
N TRP A 113 -1.82 -3.78 -1.58
CA TRP A 113 -2.97 -3.39 -2.42
C TRP A 113 -2.53 -2.48 -3.57
N ASP A 114 -3.20 -2.63 -4.72
CA ASP A 114 -2.98 -1.78 -5.90
C ASP A 114 -3.56 -0.38 -5.67
N TYR A 115 -2.73 0.66 -5.79
CA TYR A 115 -3.19 2.03 -5.55
C TYR A 115 -3.82 2.71 -6.77
N ASN A 116 -3.76 2.13 -7.97
CA ASN A 116 -4.44 2.68 -9.15
C ASN A 116 -5.91 2.23 -9.26
N ILE A 117 -6.22 0.98 -8.89
CA ILE A 117 -7.53 0.34 -9.07
C ILE A 117 -8.08 -0.37 -7.82
N GLY A 118 -7.37 -0.34 -6.69
CA GLY A 118 -7.93 -0.78 -5.41
C GLY A 118 -8.09 -2.30 -5.28
N LEU A 119 -7.20 -3.09 -5.87
CA LEU A 119 -7.18 -4.54 -5.64
C LEU A 119 -6.35 -4.87 -4.40
N VAL A 120 -6.95 -5.49 -3.39
CA VAL A 120 -6.31 -5.83 -2.10
C VAL A 120 -5.95 -7.32 -2.06
N ARG A 121 -4.70 -7.66 -1.74
CA ARG A 121 -4.27 -9.06 -1.60
C ARG A 121 -4.81 -9.67 -0.31
N MET A 122 -5.77 -10.60 -0.40
CA MET A 122 -6.52 -11.08 0.76
C MET A 122 -5.80 -12.14 1.61
N THR A 123 -4.90 -12.93 1.02
CA THR A 123 -4.22 -14.07 1.66
C THR A 123 -3.58 -13.79 3.04
N PRO A 124 -2.90 -12.64 3.28
CA PRO A 124 -2.26 -12.36 4.57
C PRO A 124 -3.23 -12.40 5.74
N PHE A 125 -4.42 -11.81 5.60
CA PHE A 125 -5.42 -11.69 6.66
C PHE A 125 -5.99 -13.04 7.10
N PHE A 126 -6.22 -13.93 6.12
CA PHE A 126 -6.61 -15.32 6.39
C PHE A 126 -5.48 -16.09 7.09
N LYS A 127 -4.23 -15.91 6.63
CA LYS A 127 -3.06 -16.58 7.21
C LYS A 127 -2.75 -16.11 8.64
N SER A 128 -2.94 -14.83 8.94
CA SER A 128 -2.69 -14.25 10.26
C SER A 128 -3.67 -14.73 11.33
N LEU A 129 -4.89 -15.08 10.90
CA LEU A 129 -5.94 -15.64 11.77
C LEU A 129 -6.03 -17.18 11.68
N GLY A 130 -4.97 -17.85 11.22
CA GLY A 130 -4.86 -19.31 11.22
C GLY A 130 -5.75 -20.06 10.22
N TYR A 131 -6.49 -19.37 9.34
CA TYR A 131 -7.37 -20.03 8.38
C TYR A 131 -6.59 -20.83 7.33
N ALA A 132 -7.09 -22.02 7.02
CA ALA A 132 -6.52 -22.90 6.00
C ALA A 132 -6.46 -22.23 4.61
N LYS A 133 -5.45 -22.61 3.80
CA LYS A 133 -5.19 -22.07 2.45
C LYS A 133 -6.38 -22.10 1.47
N THR A 134 -7.40 -22.93 1.74
CA THR A 134 -8.63 -23.05 0.95
C THR A 134 -9.71 -22.04 1.33
N LYS A 135 -9.66 -21.44 2.53
CA LYS A 135 -10.69 -20.52 3.04
C LYS A 135 -10.93 -19.30 2.12
N PRO A 136 -9.91 -18.66 1.51
CA PRO A 136 -10.14 -17.59 0.54
C PRO A 136 -10.96 -18.03 -0.67
N SER A 137 -10.84 -19.29 -1.10
CA SER A 137 -11.69 -19.83 -2.18
C SER A 137 -13.11 -20.04 -1.69
N GLN A 138 -13.29 -20.70 -0.54
CA GLN A 138 -14.62 -20.95 0.05
C GLN A 138 -15.41 -19.66 0.29
N MET A 139 -14.73 -18.58 0.68
CA MET A 139 -15.33 -17.25 0.81
C MET A 139 -15.77 -16.68 -0.56
N LEU A 140 -14.98 -16.81 -1.62
CA LEU A 140 -15.41 -16.41 -2.97
C LEU A 140 -16.60 -17.25 -3.45
N ASP A 141 -16.64 -18.54 -3.11
CA ASP A 141 -17.74 -19.44 -3.48
C ASP A 141 -19.04 -19.13 -2.70
N LYS A 142 -18.93 -18.53 -1.50
CA LYS A 142 -20.07 -17.95 -0.75
C LYS A 142 -20.60 -16.63 -1.34
N ASN A 143 -19.85 -15.94 -2.21
CA ASN A 143 -20.18 -14.59 -2.71
C ASN A 143 -20.27 -14.56 -4.25
N PRO A 144 -21.45 -14.85 -4.85
CA PRO A 144 -21.64 -14.86 -6.30
C PRO A 144 -21.16 -13.59 -7.00
N GLY A 145 -20.45 -13.73 -8.12
CA GLY A 145 -19.83 -12.63 -8.88
C GLY A 145 -18.48 -12.15 -8.34
N LEU A 146 -18.20 -12.29 -7.04
CA LEU A 146 -16.97 -11.76 -6.43
C LEU A 146 -15.70 -12.46 -6.95
N ARG A 147 -15.82 -13.74 -7.33
CA ARG A 147 -14.78 -14.55 -7.97
C ARG A 147 -14.34 -14.02 -9.34
N ASP A 148 -15.27 -13.42 -10.08
CA ASP A 148 -15.07 -12.99 -11.47
C ASP A 148 -14.34 -11.64 -11.54
N ILE A 149 -14.42 -10.85 -10.46
CA ILE A 149 -13.74 -9.56 -10.30
C ILE A 149 -12.51 -9.63 -9.38
N SER A 150 -12.25 -10.79 -8.76
CA SER A 150 -11.09 -11.03 -7.91
C SER A 150 -10.02 -11.86 -8.66
N PRO A 151 -8.99 -11.26 -9.26
CA PRO A 151 -7.94 -12.02 -9.93
C PRO A 151 -7.07 -12.84 -8.96
N SER A 152 -6.59 -14.00 -9.44
CA SER A 152 -5.73 -14.93 -8.73
C SER A 152 -4.33 -14.92 -9.33
N ILE A 153 -3.34 -14.49 -8.55
CA ILE A 153 -1.93 -14.43 -8.96
C ILE A 153 -1.05 -15.21 -7.97
N THR A 154 0.26 -15.29 -8.23
CA THR A 154 1.22 -15.86 -7.28
C THR A 154 1.13 -15.17 -5.91
N GLY A 155 0.71 -15.91 -4.87
CA GLY A 155 0.40 -15.37 -3.54
C GLY A 155 -1.10 -15.26 -3.21
N GLY A 156 -1.99 -15.54 -4.16
CA GLY A 156 -3.44 -15.73 -3.94
C GLY A 156 -4.33 -14.68 -4.59
N TYR A 157 -5.55 -14.54 -4.07
CA TYR A 157 -6.57 -13.67 -4.63
C TYR A 157 -6.38 -12.20 -4.23
N TRP A 158 -6.62 -11.33 -5.20
CA TRP A 158 -6.69 -9.89 -5.03
C TRP A 158 -8.13 -9.43 -5.28
N MET A 159 -8.71 -8.66 -4.36
CA MET A 159 -10.15 -8.35 -4.32
C MET A 159 -10.41 -6.84 -4.38
N PRO A 160 -11.46 -6.35 -5.07
CA PRO A 160 -11.81 -4.92 -5.07
C PRO A 160 -12.00 -4.33 -3.66
N PHE A 161 -11.45 -3.14 -3.42
CA PHE A 161 -11.23 -2.53 -2.10
C PHE A 161 -12.47 -2.53 -1.21
N ARG A 162 -13.63 -2.13 -1.76
CA ARG A 162 -14.90 -2.07 -1.02
C ARG A 162 -15.34 -3.46 -0.54
N CYS A 163 -15.25 -4.47 -1.42
CA CYS A 163 -15.51 -5.86 -1.07
C CYS A 163 -14.47 -6.42 -0.09
N ALA A 164 -13.18 -6.08 -0.27
CA ALA A 164 -12.10 -6.49 0.62
C ALA A 164 -12.32 -5.98 2.05
N LYS A 165 -12.67 -4.70 2.20
CA LYS A 165 -13.02 -4.08 3.48
C LYS A 165 -14.21 -4.78 4.14
N ALA A 166 -15.31 -4.97 3.39
CA ALA A 166 -16.52 -5.63 3.91
C ALA A 166 -16.28 -7.12 4.26
N VAL A 167 -15.51 -7.86 3.46
CA VAL A 167 -15.16 -9.26 3.77
C VAL A 167 -14.28 -9.31 5.02
N CYS A 168 -13.25 -8.47 5.12
CA CYS A 168 -12.40 -8.38 6.31
C CYS A 168 -13.19 -7.96 7.56
N ALA A 169 -14.17 -7.06 7.46
CA ALA A 169 -15.02 -6.66 8.58
C ALA A 169 -15.72 -7.86 9.25
N THR A 170 -16.06 -8.93 8.50
CA THR A 170 -16.70 -10.12 9.08
C THR A 170 -15.78 -11.00 9.95
N PHE A 171 -14.44 -10.89 9.84
CA PHE A 171 -13.53 -11.85 10.50
C PHE A 171 -12.21 -11.27 11.05
N CYS A 172 -11.86 -10.02 10.72
CA CYS A 172 -10.56 -9.42 11.06
C CYS A 172 -10.53 -8.64 12.38
N TYR A 173 -11.54 -8.78 13.25
CA TYR A 173 -11.65 -8.04 14.52
C TYR A 173 -10.36 -8.11 15.37
N GLU A 174 -9.83 -9.33 15.59
CA GLU A 174 -8.58 -9.58 16.35
C GLU A 174 -7.29 -9.00 15.72
N ILE A 175 -7.35 -8.46 14.50
CA ILE A 175 -6.25 -7.77 13.82
C ILE A 175 -6.66 -6.39 13.27
N ALA A 176 -7.81 -5.85 13.64
CA ALA A 176 -8.40 -4.71 12.93
C ALA A 176 -7.53 -3.46 12.97
N GLY A 177 -6.83 -3.22 14.10
CA GLY A 177 -5.84 -2.15 14.23
C GLY A 177 -4.66 -2.26 13.24
N ALA A 178 -4.27 -3.48 12.85
CA ALA A 178 -3.25 -3.68 11.82
C ALA A 178 -3.72 -3.25 10.42
N LEU A 179 -5.04 -3.22 10.19
CA LEU A 179 -5.65 -2.94 8.89
C LEU A 179 -6.12 -1.48 8.73
N ILE A 180 -6.07 -0.68 9.80
CA ILE A 180 -6.30 0.78 9.76
C ILE A 180 -5.53 1.46 8.61
N PRO A 181 -4.22 1.20 8.36
CA PRO A 181 -3.47 1.90 7.31
C PRO A 181 -3.95 1.57 5.89
N LEU A 182 -4.78 0.54 5.73
CA LEU A 182 -5.40 0.13 4.48
C LEU A 182 -6.87 0.58 4.37
N PHE A 183 -7.66 0.40 5.44
CA PHE A 183 -9.13 0.53 5.38
C PHE A 183 -9.72 1.76 6.09
N GLY A 184 -8.90 2.54 6.80
CA GLY A 184 -9.30 3.75 7.54
C GLY A 184 -9.37 3.54 9.05
N PRO A 185 -9.27 4.64 9.84
CA PRO A 185 -9.30 4.59 11.31
C PRO A 185 -10.65 4.11 11.88
N GLU A 186 -11.73 4.15 11.09
CA GLU A 186 -13.05 3.64 11.45
C GLU A 186 -13.16 2.10 11.38
N PHE A 187 -12.27 1.43 10.63
CA PHE A 187 -12.39 0.01 10.32
C PHE A 187 -12.55 -0.93 11.54
N PRO A 188 -11.88 -0.72 12.69
CA PRO A 188 -12.12 -1.53 13.89
C PRO A 188 -13.56 -1.45 14.44
N MET A 189 -14.29 -0.35 14.19
CA MET A 189 -15.70 -0.20 14.57
C MET A 189 -16.66 -0.82 13.55
N GLU A 190 -16.19 -1.04 12.31
CA GLU A 190 -16.94 -1.76 11.26
C GLU A 190 -16.81 -3.29 11.41
N CYS A 191 -15.82 -3.78 12.16
CA CYS A 191 -15.61 -5.20 12.39
C CYS A 191 -16.66 -5.83 13.30
N ILE A 192 -17.20 -6.98 12.88
CA ILE A 192 -18.05 -7.84 13.71
C ILE A 192 -17.20 -8.40 14.86
N PRO A 193 -17.55 -8.23 16.15
CA PRO A 193 -16.81 -8.84 17.26
C PRO A 193 -16.98 -10.36 17.31
N ALA A 194 -15.94 -11.07 17.77
CA ALA A 194 -15.91 -12.55 17.80
C ALA A 194 -16.99 -13.22 18.70
N THR A 195 -17.75 -12.45 19.46
CA THR A 195 -18.90 -12.90 20.26
C THR A 195 -20.22 -12.99 19.49
N TYR A 196 -20.28 -12.46 18.26
CA TYR A 196 -21.50 -12.42 17.45
C TYR A 196 -21.58 -13.64 16.50
N PRO A 197 -22.77 -14.24 16.30
CA PRO A 197 -22.92 -15.44 15.46
C PRO A 197 -22.61 -15.21 13.97
N GLU A 198 -22.63 -13.96 13.49
CA GLU A 198 -22.24 -13.57 12.14
C GLU A 198 -20.70 -13.53 11.94
N PHE A 199 -19.91 -13.65 13.01
CA PHE A 199 -18.46 -13.61 12.94
C PHE A 199 -17.88 -14.79 12.14
N GLY A 200 -16.97 -14.50 11.21
CA GLY A 200 -16.33 -15.50 10.37
C GLY A 200 -17.20 -16.05 9.23
N GLU A 201 -18.44 -15.57 9.05
CA GLU A 201 -19.30 -16.04 7.96
C GLU A 201 -18.78 -15.64 6.58
N MET A 202 -18.14 -14.48 6.46
CA MET A 202 -17.48 -14.00 5.23
C MET A 202 -18.43 -13.83 4.03
N ILE A 203 -19.71 -13.54 4.29
CA ILE A 203 -20.72 -13.18 3.30
C ILE A 203 -20.88 -11.66 3.32
N ILE A 204 -20.88 -11.02 2.15
CA ILE A 204 -21.09 -9.57 2.01
C ILE A 204 -22.36 -9.24 1.21
N ASN A 205 -22.82 -8.00 1.33
CA ASN A 205 -23.99 -7.51 0.60
C ASN A 205 -23.78 -7.66 -0.92
N ARG A 206 -24.72 -8.35 -1.59
CA ARG A 206 -24.68 -8.60 -3.04
C ARG A 206 -24.64 -7.30 -3.87
N GLN A 207 -25.27 -6.22 -3.38
CA GLN A 207 -25.22 -4.90 -4.02
C GLN A 207 -23.78 -4.37 -4.10
N LEU A 208 -22.96 -4.61 -3.07
CA LEU A 208 -21.56 -4.21 -3.04
C LEU A 208 -20.72 -4.94 -4.09
N VAL A 209 -21.04 -6.21 -4.36
CA VAL A 209 -20.39 -7.02 -5.41
C VAL A 209 -20.83 -6.56 -6.80
N ALA A 210 -22.11 -6.21 -6.98
CA ALA A 210 -22.63 -5.66 -8.23
C ALA A 210 -21.99 -4.31 -8.58
N GLU A 211 -21.87 -3.41 -7.60
CA GLU A 211 -21.16 -2.13 -7.75
C GLU A 211 -19.68 -2.33 -8.08
N ALA A 212 -18.97 -3.18 -7.32
CA ALA A 212 -17.58 -3.51 -7.60
C ALA A 212 -17.37 -4.16 -8.98
N THR A 213 -18.37 -4.86 -9.51
CA THR A 213 -18.35 -5.36 -10.89
C THR A 213 -18.42 -4.22 -11.89
N MET A 214 -19.39 -3.31 -11.77
CA MET A 214 -19.49 -2.14 -12.65
C MET A 214 -18.22 -1.27 -12.60
N GLU A 215 -17.65 -1.05 -11.40
CA GLU A 215 -16.37 -0.36 -11.21
C GLU A 215 -15.21 -1.07 -11.94
N ALA A 216 -15.09 -2.40 -11.78
CA ALA A 216 -14.04 -3.20 -12.41
C ALA A 216 -14.15 -3.22 -13.95
N GLU A 217 -15.36 -3.39 -14.49
CA GLU A 217 -15.59 -3.40 -15.94
C GLU A 217 -15.32 -2.04 -16.58
N ALA A 218 -15.80 -0.95 -15.97
CA ALA A 218 -15.49 0.41 -16.42
C ALA A 218 -13.98 0.69 -16.41
N SER A 219 -13.28 0.25 -15.34
CA SER A 219 -11.82 0.38 -15.21
C SER A 219 -11.07 -0.41 -16.29
N ARG A 220 -11.43 -1.68 -16.51
CA ARG A 220 -10.88 -2.55 -17.57
C ARG A 220 -11.08 -1.94 -18.96
N ASN A 221 -12.27 -1.45 -19.25
CA ASN A 221 -12.60 -0.86 -20.55
C ASN A 221 -11.82 0.45 -20.78
N ALA A 222 -11.77 1.34 -19.78
CA ALA A 222 -11.00 2.57 -19.85
C ALA A 222 -9.48 2.32 -20.02
N TYR A 223 -8.92 1.29 -19.38
CA TYR A 223 -7.51 0.91 -19.56
C TYR A 223 -7.23 0.40 -20.98
N ARG A 224 -8.10 -0.49 -21.51
CA ARG A 224 -7.98 -1.00 -22.89
C ARG A 224 -8.04 0.14 -23.91
N SER A 225 -9.02 1.03 -23.82
CA SER A 225 -9.14 2.19 -24.73
C SER A 225 -7.90 3.08 -24.71
N LYS A 226 -7.35 3.36 -23.52
CA LYS A 226 -6.09 4.13 -23.39
C LYS A 226 -4.92 3.43 -24.07
N ARG A 227 -4.78 2.11 -23.91
CA ARG A 227 -3.70 1.36 -24.57
C ARG A 227 -3.79 1.45 -26.09
N PHE A 228 -4.99 1.30 -26.67
CA PHE A 228 -5.20 1.48 -28.11
C PHE A 228 -4.85 2.90 -28.58
N THR A 229 -5.25 3.95 -27.85
CA THR A 229 -4.88 5.32 -28.23
C THR A 229 -3.37 5.56 -28.16
N THR A 230 -2.67 5.00 -27.16
CA THR A 230 -1.21 5.15 -27.04
C THR A 230 -0.44 4.36 -28.10
N GLN A 231 -0.94 3.20 -28.52
CA GLN A 231 -0.31 2.38 -29.56
C GLN A 231 -0.58 2.90 -30.98
N ASN A 232 -1.64 3.69 -31.19
CA ASN A 232 -2.03 4.23 -32.49
C ASN A 232 -1.64 5.71 -32.69
N VAL A 233 -0.75 6.29 -31.86
CA VAL A 233 -0.21 7.63 -32.12
C VAL A 233 0.74 7.56 -33.33
N PRO A 234 0.46 8.25 -34.45
CA PRO A 234 1.37 8.25 -35.58
C PRO A 234 2.64 9.03 -35.24
N LEU A 235 3.81 8.53 -35.69
CA LEU A 235 5.02 9.33 -35.79
C LEU A 235 4.85 10.36 -36.91
N ILE A 236 4.12 11.45 -36.61
CA ILE A 236 4.08 12.65 -37.47
C ILE A 236 5.49 13.23 -37.43
N GLY A 237 6.23 13.00 -38.51
CA GLY A 237 7.67 13.25 -38.54
C GLY A 237 8.04 14.72 -38.30
N LEU A 238 9.10 14.93 -37.52
CA LEU A 238 9.83 16.19 -37.51
C LEU A 238 10.27 16.50 -38.94
N ILE A 239 9.76 17.59 -39.52
CA ILE A 239 10.06 18.00 -40.90
C ILE A 239 11.54 18.39 -40.98
N PRO A 240 12.38 17.71 -41.78
CA PRO A 240 13.73 18.18 -42.05
C PRO A 240 13.65 19.33 -43.06
N VAL A 241 13.75 20.56 -42.56
CA VAL A 241 13.81 21.77 -43.40
C VAL A 241 15.16 21.79 -44.13
N TYR A 242 15.23 21.16 -45.30
CA TYR A 242 16.32 21.32 -46.24
C TYR A 242 16.14 22.65 -46.99
N GLY A 243 17.03 23.60 -46.73
CA GLY A 243 17.01 24.92 -47.36
C GLY A 243 17.56 24.93 -48.79
N ARG A 244 17.08 25.91 -49.56
CA ARG A 244 17.75 26.56 -50.69
C ARG A 244 17.37 28.04 -50.67
#